data_AF-A0A1M6PY16-F1
#
_entry.id   AF-A0A1M6PY16-F1
#
_cell.length_a   1.000
_cell.length_b   1.000
_cell.length_c   1.000
_cell.angle_alpha   90.00
_cell.angle_beta   90.00
_cell.angle_gamma   90.00
#
_symmetry.space_group_name_H-M   'P 1'
#
loop_
_entity.id
_entity.type
_entity.pdbx_description
1 polymer ?
#
loop_
_entity_poly.entity_id
_entity_poly.type
_entity_poly.pdbx_seq_one_letter_code
_entity_poly.pdbx_strand_id
1 'polypeptide(L)' 'MGKVATMKFIDVFSPALSKYPEVFKQVSGGDVQVPIVAFGEEVVSEGTVDITKIIEKLKTV' A
#
# COMPACT_ATOMS: atom_id res chain seq x y z
N MET A 1 8.83 4.10 23.05
CA MET A 1 8.77 2.81 22.35
C MET A 1 8.66 3.09 20.86
N GLY A 2 9.65 2.71 20.06
CA GLY A 2 9.58 2.87 18.60
C GLY A 2 8.56 1.90 18.01
N LYS A 3 7.59 2.39 17.24
CA LYS A 3 6.66 1.53 16.49
C LYS A 3 7.49 0.77 15.45
N VAL A 4 7.54 -0.56 15.55
CA VAL A 4 8.14 -1.38 14.50
C VAL A 4 7.12 -1.45 13.36
N ALA A 5 7.39 -0.73 12.26
CA ALA A 5 6.63 -0.91 11.03
C ALA A 5 6.96 -2.28 10.44
N THR A 6 5.95 -3.13 10.26
CA THR A 6 6.12 -4.42 9.57
C THR A 6 5.72 -4.24 8.11
N MET A 7 6.63 -4.59 7.20
CA MET A 7 6.37 -4.56 5.75
C MET A 7 5.98 -5.96 5.28
N LYS A 8 4.93 -6.04 4.46
CA LYS A 8 4.48 -7.29 3.84
C LYS A 8 4.45 -7.11 2.33
N PHE A 9 4.97 -8.09 1.61
CA PHE A 9 4.80 -8.20 0.17
C PHE A 9 3.58 -9.08 -0.08
N ILE A 10 2.59 -8.53 -0.78
CA ILE A 10 1.33 -9.21 -1.09
C ILE A 10 1.23 -9.24 -2.61
N ASP A 11 1.10 -10.45 -3.16
CA ASP A 11 0.71 -10.62 -4.56
C ASP A 11 -0.73 -10.11 -4.72
N VAL A 12 -0.97 -9.29 -5.74
CA VAL A 12 -2.28 -8.67 -5.99
C VAL A 12 -3.38 -9.67 -6.31
N PHE A 13 -3.02 -10.88 -6.74
CA PHE A 13 -3.96 -11.98 -6.96
C PHE A 13 -4.12 -12.87 -5.71
N SER A 14 -3.37 -12.60 -4.64
CA SER A 14 -3.46 -13.36 -3.41
C SER A 14 -4.77 -13.05 -2.67
N PRO A 15 -5.44 -14.06 -2.09
CA PRO A 15 -6.56 -13.82 -1.18
C PRO A 15 -6.14 -13.02 0.07
N ALA A 16 -4.84 -12.90 0.36
CA ALA A 16 -4.35 -12.05 1.44
C ALA A 16 -4.71 -10.56 1.25
N LEU A 17 -4.90 -10.10 0.02
CA LEU A 17 -5.30 -8.72 -0.28
C LEU A 17 -6.71 -8.40 0.25
N SER A 18 -7.58 -9.40 0.39
CA SER A 18 -8.94 -9.23 0.95
C SER A 18 -8.96 -8.73 2.40
N LYS A 19 -7.83 -8.82 3.11
CA LYS A 19 -7.66 -8.24 4.44
C LYS A 19 -7.56 -6.71 4.42
N TYR A 20 -7.39 -6.12 3.23
CA TYR A 20 -7.25 -4.70 2.99
C TYR A 20 -8.35 -4.23 2.01
N PRO A 21 -9.61 -4.09 2.46
CA PRO A 21 -10.76 -3.93 1.57
C PRO A 21 -10.68 -2.69 0.67
N GLU A 22 -10.11 -1.57 1.12
CA GLU A 22 -10.03 -0.36 0.29
C GLU A 22 -8.97 -0.51 -0.79
N VAL A 23 -7.81 -1.08 -0.44
CA VAL A 23 -6.75 -1.41 -1.41
C VAL A 23 -7.26 -2.45 -2.41
N PHE A 24 -7.94 -3.49 -1.93
CA PHE A 24 -8.53 -4.52 -2.77
C PHE A 24 -9.53 -3.95 -3.77
N LYS A 25 -10.42 -3.05 -3.31
CA LYS A 25 -11.40 -2.39 -4.16
C LYS A 25 -10.73 -1.54 -5.24
N GLN A 26 -9.74 -0.74 -4.87
CA GLN A 26 -8.99 0.10 -5.81
C GLN A 26 -8.28 -0.75 -6.88
N VAL A 27 -7.58 -1.82 -6.45
CA VAL A 27 -6.89 -2.76 -7.36
C VAL A 27 -7.89 -3.45 -8.29
N SER A 28 -9.00 -3.94 -7.75
CA SER A 28 -10.01 -4.68 -8.53
C SER A 28 -10.83 -3.77 -9.45
N GLY A 29 -11.01 -2.50 -9.06
CA GLY A 29 -11.69 -1.49 -9.85
C GLY A 29 -10.84 -0.93 -10.99
N GLY A 30 -9.52 -1.17 -10.97
CA GLY A 30 -8.58 -0.57 -11.91
C GLY A 30 -8.34 0.92 -11.67
N ASP A 31 -8.67 1.41 -10.47
CA ASP A 31 -8.48 2.82 -10.07
C ASP A 31 -7.01 3.16 -9.83
N VAL A 32 -6.16 2.13 -9.68
CA VAL A 32 -4.76 2.24 -9.28
C VAL A 32 -3.86 1.37 -10.15
N GLN A 33 -2.60 1.77 -10.29
CA GLN A 33 -1.61 1.03 -11.08
C GLN A 33 -0.66 0.22 -10.18
N VAL A 34 -0.42 -1.05 -10.53
CA VAL A 34 0.58 -1.87 -9.83
C VAL A 34 2.01 -1.57 -10.31
N PRO A 35 3.05 -1.69 -9.46
CA PRO A 35 3.04 -2.04 -8.03
C PRO A 35 2.49 -0.91 -7.13
N ILE A 36 1.94 -1.28 -5.97
CA ILE A 36 1.32 -0.37 -4.98
C ILE A 36 2.07 -0.45 -3.66
N VAL A 37 2.28 0.70 -3.02
CA VAL A 37 2.71 0.82 -1.63
C VAL A 37 1.59 1.44 -0.83
N ALA A 38 1.10 0.70 0.17
CA ALA A 38 0.03 1.15 1.06
C ALA A 38 0.45 1.04 2.52
N PHE A 39 -0.01 1.98 3.34
CA PHE A 39 0.11 1.96 4.80
C PHE A 39 -1.24 1.64 5.41
N GLY A 40 -1.47 0.38 5.78
CA GLY A 40 -2.80 -0.10 6.14
C GLY A 40 -3.71 -0.11 4.91
N GLU A 41 -4.77 0.71 4.93
CA GLU A 41 -5.72 0.87 3.82
C GLU A 41 -5.38 2.03 2.87
N GLU A 42 -4.41 2.88 3.24
CA GLU A 42 -4.12 4.08 2.47
C GLU A 42 -3.03 3.80 1.43
N VAL A 43 -3.35 4.00 0.15
CA VAL A 43 -2.37 3.95 -0.95
C VAL A 43 -1.50 5.21 -0.91
N VAL A 44 -0.19 5.01 -0.79
CA VAL A 44 0.82 6.09 -0.69
C VAL A 44 1.52 6.30 -2.04
N SER A 45 1.71 5.23 -2.80
CA SER A 45 2.35 5.27 -4.11
C SER A 45 1.90 4.10 -4.96
N GLU A 46 1.88 4.29 -6.29
CA GLU A 46 1.37 3.34 -7.27
C GLU A 46 2.13 3.46 -8.59
N GLY A 47 2.14 2.39 -9.39
CA GLY A 47 2.82 2.30 -10.68
C GLY A 47 4.32 2.55 -10.56
N THR A 48 4.77 3.74 -10.95
CA THR A 48 6.15 4.15 -10.69
C THR A 48 6.28 4.58 -9.24
N VAL A 49 6.82 3.68 -8.41
CA VAL A 49 6.96 3.89 -6.96
C VAL A 49 7.82 5.12 -6.68
N ASP A 50 7.20 6.13 -6.05
CA ASP A 50 7.85 7.36 -5.61
C ASP A 50 8.26 7.25 -4.14
N ILE A 51 9.56 7.05 -3.92
CA ILE A 51 10.15 6.92 -2.58
C ILE A 51 9.94 8.18 -1.75
N THR A 52 9.86 9.36 -2.39
CA THR A 52 9.69 10.64 -1.69
C THR A 52 8.35 10.66 -0.96
N LYS A 53 7.26 10.26 -1.63
CA LYS A 53 5.92 10.16 -1.01
C LYS A 53 5.89 9.19 0.17
N ILE A 54 6.60 8.07 0.04
CA ILE A 54 6.72 7.07 1.11
C ILE A 54 7.41 7.67 2.34
N ILE A 55 8.55 8.35 2.14
CA ILE A 55 9.32 8.98 3.24
C ILE A 55 8.53 10.10 3.89
N GLU A 56 7.87 10.95 3.09
CA GLU A 56 7.01 12.03 3.61
C GLU A 56 5.89 11.46 4.47
N LYS A 57 5.23 10.40 3.99
CA LYS A 57 4.18 9.75 4.77
C LYS A 57 4.72 9.17 6.06
N LEU A 58 5.86 8.48 6.06
CA LEU A 58 6.48 7.92 7.27
C LEU A 58 6.81 8.97 8.34
N LYS A 59 7.17 10.19 7.96
CA LYS A 59 7.44 11.29 8.91
C LYS A 59 6.18 11.78 9.64
N THR A 60 4.99 11.45 9.13
CA THR A 60 3.69 11.91 9.67
C THR A 60 3.01 10.89 10.61
N VAL A 61 3.58 9.70 10.83
CA VAL A 61 2.96 8.55 11.55
C VAL A 61 3.53 8.31 12.96
#